data_AF-A0A7C8N3D5-F1
#
_entry.id   AF-A0A7C8N3D5-F1
#
_cell.length_a   1.000
_cell.length_b   1.000
_cell.length_c   1.000
_cell.angle_alpha   90.00
_cell.angle_beta   90.00
_cell.angle_gamma   90.00
#
_symmetry.space_group_name_H-M   'P 1'
#
loop_
_entity.id
_entity.type
_entity.pdbx_description
1 polymer ?
#
loop_
_entity_poly.entity_id
_entity_poly.type
_entity_poly.pdbx_seq_one_letter_code
_entity_poly.pdbx_strand_id
1 'polypeptide(L)'
;MAEIVDHLEVIYGVGRAPESIPEIHGALTDLNSGHKGEFVYLKKVVKTIPPRPHRHHFEQQQQQMQDQEQQNADDRRRLQYIGIERLGHGDPARADLAKGAGGEFRLLKYEYRFSGPAIYDVALWRSGGRQCIPPAGWDGMSSDINEGRRGDYLYIVWKIDYFIC
;
A
#
# COMPACT_ATOMS: atom_id res chain seq x y z
N MET A 1 2.23 1.02 21.64
CA MET A 1 1.42 0.25 20.68
C MET A 1 2.17 0.27 19.35
N ALA A 2 2.11 -0.79 18.56
CA ALA A 2 2.82 -0.84 17.29
C ALA A 2 1.96 -0.22 16.18
N GLU A 3 2.57 0.62 15.35
CA GLU A 3 1.96 1.16 14.14
C GLU A 3 2.34 0.30 12.93
N ILE A 4 1.35 -0.01 12.10
CA ILE A 4 1.52 -0.71 10.83
C ILE A 4 0.91 0.10 9.70
N VAL A 5 1.33 -0.18 8.47
CA VAL A 5 0.64 0.35 7.30
C VAL A 5 -0.68 -0.40 7.15
N ASP A 6 -1.78 0.34 7.12
CA ASP A 6 -3.11 -0.21 6.83
C ASP A 6 -3.33 -0.28 5.32
N HIS A 7 -3.14 0.82 4.61
CA HIS A 7 -3.25 0.89 3.16
C HIS A 7 -2.48 2.10 2.61
N LEU A 8 -2.44 2.21 1.28
CA LEU A 8 -1.91 3.39 0.59
C LEU A 8 -3.06 4.20 -0.01
N GLU A 9 -3.01 5.51 0.21
CA GLU A 9 -3.90 6.48 -0.42
C GLU A 9 -3.24 7.02 -1.69
N VAL A 10 -4.02 7.11 -2.78
CA VAL A 10 -3.58 7.70 -4.05
C VAL A 10 -3.99 9.16 -4.08
N ILE A 11 -3.02 10.04 -4.32
CA ILE A 11 -3.23 11.49 -4.38
C ILE A 11 -2.92 11.97 -5.78
N TYR A 12 -3.89 12.58 -6.44
CA TYR A 12 -3.68 13.29 -7.71
C TYR A 12 -3.31 14.74 -7.43
N GLY A 13 -2.38 15.30 -8.20
CA GLY A 13 -1.93 16.67 -7.96
C GLY A 13 -1.38 17.37 -9.18
N VAL A 14 -1.07 18.66 -8.99
CA VAL A 14 -0.42 19.54 -9.98
C VAL A 14 1.02 19.89 -9.58
N GLY A 15 1.52 19.36 -8.46
CA GLY A 15 2.84 19.64 -7.90
C GLY A 15 3.16 18.71 -6.74
N ARG A 16 4.26 18.98 -6.03
CA ARG A 16 4.83 18.09 -5.00
C ARG A 16 3.84 17.77 -3.87
N ALA A 17 3.76 16.52 -3.46
CA ALA A 17 3.07 16.07 -2.24
C ALA A 17 4.10 15.78 -1.13
N PRO A 18 4.32 16.66 -0.14
CA PRO A 18 5.38 16.49 0.86
C PRO A 18 5.24 15.24 1.74
N GLU A 19 4.01 14.78 1.96
CA GLU A 19 3.71 13.57 2.76
C GLU A 19 3.70 12.28 1.93
N SER A 20 4.03 12.38 0.65
CA SER A 20 4.06 11.21 -0.21
C SER A 20 5.28 10.34 0.03
N ILE A 21 5.12 9.05 -0.28
CA ILE A 21 6.12 8.02 -0.14
C ILE A 21 7.29 8.33 -1.09
N PRO A 22 8.51 8.53 -0.57
CA PRO A 22 9.69 8.80 -1.40
C PRO A 22 10.27 7.53 -2.02
N GLU A 23 11.08 7.73 -3.05
CA GLU A 23 11.98 6.70 -3.56
C GLU A 23 13.11 6.38 -2.58
N ILE A 24 13.50 5.09 -2.49
CA ILE A 24 14.63 4.66 -1.65
C ILE A 24 15.96 5.31 -2.04
N HIS A 25 16.09 5.68 -3.31
CA HIS A 25 17.30 6.27 -3.90
C HIS A 25 16.92 7.50 -4.74
N GLY A 26 16.22 8.46 -4.13
CA GLY A 26 15.84 9.69 -4.82
C GLY A 26 14.94 10.59 -3.99
N ALA A 27 14.71 11.81 -4.50
CA ALA A 27 13.70 12.73 -3.97
C ALA A 27 12.41 12.73 -4.80
N LEU A 28 12.31 11.86 -5.81
CA LEU A 28 11.11 11.70 -6.61
C LEU A 28 10.06 10.96 -5.80
N THR A 29 8.83 11.46 -5.91
CA THR A 29 7.64 10.87 -5.29
C THR A 29 6.50 10.69 -6.29
N ASP A 30 6.63 11.29 -7.48
CA ASP A 30 5.65 11.17 -8.55
C ASP A 30 5.85 9.84 -9.30
N LEU A 31 4.78 9.04 -9.30
CA LEU A 31 4.75 7.73 -9.95
C LEU A 31 4.90 7.87 -11.46
N ASN A 32 4.36 8.94 -12.04
CA ASN A 32 4.39 9.18 -13.48
C ASN A 32 5.63 9.98 -13.93
N SER A 33 6.60 10.23 -13.04
CA SER A 33 7.84 10.92 -13.42
C SER A 33 8.52 10.22 -14.60
N GLY A 34 8.82 10.99 -15.65
CA GLY A 34 9.34 10.50 -16.94
C GLY A 34 8.28 10.12 -17.98
N HIS A 35 6.99 10.16 -17.61
CA HIS A 35 5.85 9.84 -18.48
C HIS A 35 4.93 11.07 -18.67
N LYS A 36 4.25 11.15 -19.81
CA LYS A 36 3.34 12.28 -20.12
C LYS A 36 1.97 12.11 -19.43
N GLY A 37 1.93 12.19 -18.10
CA GLY A 37 0.71 12.01 -17.29
C GLY A 37 0.46 13.09 -16.25
N GLU A 38 -0.64 12.96 -15.50
CA GLU A 38 -0.87 13.77 -14.30
C GLU A 38 0.11 13.35 -13.20
N PHE A 39 0.37 14.25 -12.24
CA PHE A 39 1.16 13.86 -11.07
C PHE A 39 0.32 12.93 -10.19
N VAL A 40 0.91 11.78 -9.87
CA VAL A 40 0.27 10.77 -9.01
C VAL A 40 1.22 10.42 -7.89
N TYR A 41 0.73 10.46 -6.66
CA TYR A 41 1.49 10.22 -5.46
C TYR A 41 0.84 9.13 -4.62
N LEU A 42 1.64 8.45 -3.79
CA LEU A 42 1.15 7.54 -2.78
C LEU A 42 1.43 8.10 -1.39
N LYS A 43 0.47 7.97 -0.47
CA LYS A 43 0.65 8.27 0.95
C LYS A 43 0.36 7.03 1.77
N LYS A 44 1.17 6.75 2.78
CA LYS A 44 0.89 5.67 3.72
C LYS A 44 -0.19 6.10 4.71
N VAL A 45 -1.22 5.27 4.85
CA VAL A 45 -2.17 5.37 5.96
C VAL A 45 -1.77 4.33 6.99
N VAL A 46 -1.45 4.79 8.19
CA VAL A 46 -1.02 3.92 9.29
C VAL A 46 -2.17 3.69 10.25
N LYS A 47 -2.15 2.53 10.92
CA LYS A 47 -3.02 2.24 12.04
C LYS A 47 -2.25 1.65 13.20
N THR A 48 -2.81 1.79 14.38
CA THR A 48 -2.33 1.14 15.59
C THR A 48 -3.03 -0.21 15.77
N ILE A 49 -2.29 -1.27 16.05
CA ILE A 49 -2.90 -2.56 16.39
C ILE A 49 -3.35 -2.54 17.86
N PRO A 50 -4.64 -2.80 18.15
CA PRO A 50 -5.12 -2.86 19.52
C PRO A 50 -4.57 -4.10 20.23
N PRO A 51 -4.31 -4.02 21.55
CA PRO A 51 -3.88 -5.17 22.34
C PRO A 51 -4.93 -6.28 22.30
N ARG A 52 -4.50 -7.53 22.47
CA ARG A 52 -5.43 -8.66 22.55
C ARG A 52 -6.39 -8.47 23.73
N PRO A 53 -7.72 -8.50 23.50
CA PRO A 53 -8.68 -8.35 24.58
C PRO A 53 -8.48 -9.47 25.60
N HIS A 54 -8.42 -9.09 26.87
CA HIS A 54 -8.44 -10.06 27.97
C HIS A 54 -9.87 -10.61 28.09
N ARG A 55 -10.02 -11.92 27.99
CA ARG A 55 -11.33 -12.59 28.13
C ARG A 55 -11.79 -12.52 29.59
N HIS A 56 -12.56 -11.49 29.93
CA HIS A 56 -13.42 -11.50 31.11
C HIS A 56 -14.86 -11.12 30.71
N HIS A 57 -15.80 -11.95 31.14
CA HIS A 57 -17.25 -11.96 30.87
C HIS A 57 -18.00 -10.69 31.30
N PHE A 58 -19.11 -10.33 30.63
CA PHE A 58 -20.49 -10.62 31.09
C PHE A 58 -21.53 -10.30 30.00
N GLU A 59 -22.61 -11.10 29.98
CA GLU A 59 -23.74 -11.01 29.07
C GLU A 59 -24.54 -9.72 29.25
N GLN A 60 -24.29 -8.70 28.43
CA GLN A 60 -25.26 -7.68 28.11
C GLN A 60 -24.91 -7.04 26.76
N GLN A 61 -25.86 -7.08 25.83
CA GLN A 61 -25.86 -6.48 24.48
C GLN A 61 -25.08 -7.24 23.39
N GLN A 62 -25.65 -8.38 22.94
CA GLN A 62 -25.11 -9.20 21.85
C GLN A 62 -24.79 -8.41 20.57
N GLN A 63 -25.61 -7.44 20.16
CA GLN A 63 -25.35 -6.66 18.94
C GLN A 63 -24.15 -5.72 19.10
N GLN A 64 -24.07 -4.97 20.21
CA GLN A 64 -22.92 -4.10 20.48
C GLN A 64 -21.63 -4.90 20.66
N MET A 65 -21.71 -6.09 21.26
CA MET A 65 -20.58 -7.01 21.33
C MET A 65 -20.16 -7.51 19.94
N GLN A 66 -21.10 -7.87 19.06
CA GLN A 66 -20.79 -8.31 17.70
C GLN A 66 -20.15 -7.20 16.86
N ASP A 67 -20.69 -5.98 16.90
CA ASP A 67 -20.15 -4.85 16.16
C ASP A 67 -18.75 -4.48 16.68
N GLN A 68 -18.55 -4.53 18.01
CA GLN A 68 -17.24 -4.27 18.62
C GLN A 68 -16.24 -5.41 18.35
N GLU A 69 -16.67 -6.66 18.36
CA GLU A 69 -15.82 -7.81 17.98
C GLU A 69 -15.44 -7.76 16.50
N GLN A 70 -16.37 -7.38 15.62
CA GLN A 70 -16.12 -7.20 14.19
C GLN A 70 -15.15 -6.05 13.94
N GLN A 71 -15.38 -4.89 14.58
CA GLN A 71 -14.46 -3.75 14.49
C GLN A 71 -13.08 -4.13 15.03
N ASN A 72 -13.01 -4.83 16.16
CA ASN A 72 -11.75 -5.33 16.72
C ASN A 72 -11.07 -6.34 15.79
N ALA A 73 -11.83 -7.17 15.06
CA ALA A 73 -11.28 -8.07 14.07
C ALA A 73 -10.68 -7.28 12.90
N ASP A 74 -11.43 -6.32 12.35
CA ASP A 74 -10.99 -5.47 11.25
C ASP A 74 -9.77 -4.60 11.61
N ASP A 75 -9.72 -4.06 12.83
CA ASP A 75 -8.56 -3.30 13.32
C ASP A 75 -7.31 -4.18 13.46
N ARG A 76 -7.49 -5.48 13.70
CA ARG A 76 -6.40 -6.45 13.85
C ARG A 76 -5.98 -7.13 12.56
N ARG A 77 -6.70 -6.91 11.44
CA ARG A 77 -6.26 -7.38 10.12
C ARG A 77 -4.99 -6.61 9.72
N ARG A 78 -4.00 -7.32 9.20
CA ARG A 78 -2.68 -6.80 8.87
C ARG A 78 -2.51 -6.83 7.37
N LEU A 79 -2.07 -5.72 6.79
CA LEU A 79 -1.67 -5.69 5.39
C LEU A 79 -0.42 -6.56 5.23
N GLN A 80 -0.46 -7.49 4.28
CA GLN A 80 0.64 -8.43 4.02
C GLN A 80 1.16 -8.40 2.59
N TYR A 81 0.38 -7.85 1.67
CA TYR A 81 0.75 -7.78 0.27
C TYR A 81 0.18 -6.52 -0.38
N ILE A 82 1.01 -5.89 -1.20
CA ILE A 82 0.64 -4.77 -2.06
C ILE A 82 0.97 -5.15 -3.50
N GLY A 83 -0.04 -5.19 -4.35
CA GLY A 83 0.07 -5.56 -5.77
C GLY A 83 -0.44 -4.47 -6.69
N ILE A 84 -0.07 -4.58 -7.96
CA ILE A 84 -0.63 -3.78 -9.05
C ILE A 84 -1.48 -4.68 -9.92
N GLU A 85 -2.75 -4.32 -10.05
CA GLU A 85 -3.66 -4.89 -11.02
C GLU A 85 -3.70 -4.00 -12.26
N ARG A 86 -3.61 -4.62 -13.44
CA ARG A 86 -3.72 -3.91 -14.72
C ARG A 86 -5.02 -4.27 -15.40
N LEU A 87 -5.76 -3.24 -15.83
CA LEU A 87 -7.04 -3.39 -16.50
C LEU A 87 -7.04 -2.62 -17.82
N GLY A 88 -7.68 -3.19 -18.84
CA GLY A 88 -7.88 -2.50 -20.13
C GLY A 88 -8.89 -1.34 -20.05
N HIS A 89 -9.65 -1.23 -18.97
CA HIS A 89 -10.62 -0.17 -18.71
C HIS A 89 -10.51 0.31 -17.27
N GLY A 90 -10.93 1.56 -17.03
CA GLY A 90 -10.89 2.16 -15.71
C GLY A 90 -11.96 1.62 -14.79
N ASP A 91 -11.69 1.69 -13.49
CA ASP A 91 -12.65 1.39 -12.44
C ASP A 91 -13.00 2.71 -11.72
N PRO A 92 -14.24 3.23 -11.82
CA PRO A 92 -14.64 4.46 -11.15
C PRO A 92 -14.47 4.43 -9.63
N ALA A 93 -14.43 3.25 -9.01
CA ALA A 93 -14.27 3.09 -7.57
C ALA A 93 -12.81 3.03 -7.13
N ARG A 94 -11.84 2.97 -8.07
CA ARG A 94 -10.42 2.80 -7.74
C ARG A 94 -9.56 3.81 -8.47
N ALA A 95 -8.56 4.30 -7.75
CA ALA A 95 -7.63 5.27 -8.31
C ALA A 95 -6.63 4.61 -9.28
N ASP A 96 -6.43 5.24 -10.43
CA ASP A 96 -5.46 4.88 -11.45
C ASP A 96 -4.09 5.50 -11.17
N LEU A 97 -3.11 4.65 -10.89
CA LEU A 97 -1.72 5.04 -10.67
C LEU A 97 -1.05 5.59 -11.94
N ALA A 98 -1.62 5.33 -13.12
CA ALA A 98 -1.11 5.77 -14.41
C ALA A 98 -1.93 6.92 -15.03
N LYS A 99 -2.67 7.66 -14.20
CA LYS A 99 -3.61 8.68 -14.68
C LYS A 99 -2.98 9.64 -15.69
N GLY A 100 -3.57 9.70 -16.87
CA GLY A 100 -3.13 10.56 -17.97
C GLY A 100 -1.88 10.07 -18.73
N ALA A 101 -1.14 9.08 -18.21
CA ALA A 101 0.08 8.58 -18.85
C ALA A 101 -0.19 7.56 -19.99
N GLY A 102 -1.45 7.15 -20.18
CA GLY A 102 -1.87 6.20 -21.20
C GLY A 102 -1.52 4.74 -20.90
N GLY A 103 -1.98 3.84 -21.79
CA GLY A 103 -1.91 2.38 -21.59
C GLY A 103 -3.01 1.85 -20.66
N GLU A 104 -2.79 0.67 -20.09
CA GLU A 104 -3.72 0.04 -19.14
C GLU A 104 -3.87 0.86 -17.85
N PHE A 105 -4.99 0.74 -17.16
CA PHE A 105 -5.18 1.32 -15.83
C PHE A 105 -4.36 0.52 -14.81
N ARG A 106 -3.74 1.19 -13.83
CA ARG A 106 -2.93 0.56 -12.79
C ARG A 106 -3.60 0.80 -11.46
N LEU A 107 -4.13 -0.26 -10.84
CA LEU A 107 -4.90 -0.14 -9.60
C LEU A 107 -4.19 -0.88 -8.46
N LEU A 108 -4.20 -0.30 -7.26
CA LEU A 108 -3.66 -0.95 -6.07
C LEU A 108 -4.52 -2.16 -5.68
N LYS A 109 -3.87 -3.25 -5.33
CA LYS A 109 -4.47 -4.48 -4.79
C LYS A 109 -3.83 -4.81 -3.45
N TYR A 110 -4.62 -5.26 -2.49
CA TYR A 110 -4.15 -5.59 -1.15
C TYR A 110 -4.52 -7.01 -0.76
N GLU A 111 -3.69 -7.65 0.05
CA GLU A 111 -4.10 -8.83 0.83
C GLU A 111 -3.93 -8.56 2.33
N TYR A 112 -5.00 -8.83 3.07
CA TYR A 112 -5.04 -8.69 4.53
C TYR A 112 -5.17 -10.06 5.20
N ARG A 113 -4.48 -10.25 6.32
CA ARG A 113 -4.64 -11.44 7.17
C ARG A 113 -4.68 -11.07 8.64
N PHE A 114 -5.32 -11.91 9.46
CA PHE A 114 -5.40 -11.73 10.92
C PHE A 114 -4.16 -12.23 11.67
N SER A 115 -3.25 -12.92 10.97
CA SER A 115 -2.04 -13.52 11.55
C SER A 115 -0.89 -13.49 10.55
N GLY A 116 0.33 -13.57 11.06
CA GLY A 116 1.55 -13.43 10.27
C GLY A 116 2.14 -12.03 10.36
N PRO A 117 3.18 -11.75 9.57
CA PRO A 117 3.90 -10.50 9.63
C PRO A 117 3.00 -9.34 9.19
N ALA A 118 3.32 -8.12 9.62
CA ALA A 118 2.63 -6.91 9.19
C ALA A 118 3.58 -6.01 8.40
N ILE A 119 3.09 -5.39 7.33
CA ILE A 119 3.84 -4.33 6.65
C ILE A 119 3.89 -3.10 7.58
N TYR A 120 5.09 -2.66 7.92
CA TYR A 120 5.30 -1.49 8.78
C TYR A 120 5.95 -0.32 8.06
N ASP A 121 6.56 -0.55 6.89
CA ASP A 121 7.17 0.50 6.09
C ASP A 121 7.05 0.22 4.60
N VAL A 122 6.98 1.29 3.81
CA VAL A 122 6.78 1.27 2.36
C VAL A 122 7.60 2.38 1.72
N ALA A 123 8.23 2.09 0.58
CA ALA A 123 8.90 3.07 -0.26
C ALA A 123 8.66 2.81 -1.75
N LEU A 124 9.01 3.77 -2.58
CA LEU A 124 9.11 3.59 -4.02
C LEU A 124 10.53 3.12 -4.40
N TRP A 125 10.64 2.29 -5.42
CA TRP A 125 11.92 1.90 -5.98
C TRP A 125 11.90 2.00 -7.50
N ARG A 126 12.60 3.03 -8.01
CA ARG A 126 12.84 3.20 -9.44
C ARG A 126 14.13 2.51 -9.85
N SER A 127 14.11 1.85 -10.99
CA SER A 127 15.28 1.16 -11.53
C SER A 127 15.35 1.32 -13.05
N GLY A 128 16.57 1.43 -13.58
CA GLY A 128 16.81 1.45 -15.03
C GLY A 128 16.65 0.07 -15.69
N GLY A 129 16.38 -0.98 -14.92
CA GLY A 129 16.18 -2.34 -15.43
C GLY A 129 15.12 -3.11 -14.65
N ARG A 130 14.51 -4.10 -15.32
CA ARG A 130 13.49 -4.96 -14.73
C ARG A 130 14.05 -5.69 -13.51
N GLN A 131 13.27 -5.70 -12.45
CA GLN A 131 13.56 -6.41 -11.20
C GLN A 131 12.63 -7.60 -11.02
N CYS A 132 13.11 -8.63 -10.33
CA CYS A 132 12.33 -9.82 -9.96
C CYS A 132 12.42 -10.16 -8.47
N ILE A 133 13.28 -9.47 -7.72
CA ILE A 133 13.43 -9.60 -6.26
C ILE A 133 13.52 -8.19 -5.65
N PRO A 134 13.06 -8.00 -4.40
CA PRO A 134 13.15 -6.70 -3.74
C PRO A 134 14.61 -6.29 -3.53
N PRO A 135 14.89 -4.98 -3.39
CA PRO A 135 16.23 -4.48 -3.11
C PRO A 135 16.66 -4.90 -1.70
N ALA A 136 17.98 -4.90 -1.46
CA ALA A 136 18.53 -5.29 -0.16
C ALA A 136 17.90 -4.47 0.98
N GLY A 137 17.50 -5.15 2.06
CA GLY A 137 16.85 -4.55 3.22
C GLY A 137 15.33 -4.35 3.08
N TRP A 138 14.71 -4.86 2.01
CA TRP A 138 13.27 -4.87 1.81
C TRP A 138 12.77 -6.30 1.64
N ASP A 139 11.56 -6.58 2.13
CA ASP A 139 11.04 -7.94 2.26
C ASP A 139 10.11 -8.33 1.11
N GLY A 140 9.51 -7.34 0.43
CA GLY A 140 8.65 -7.58 -0.72
C GLY A 140 8.58 -6.42 -1.69
N MET A 141 8.05 -6.70 -2.89
CA MET A 141 7.88 -5.73 -3.96
C MET A 141 6.63 -6.03 -4.80
N SER A 142 6.04 -4.98 -5.37
CA SER A 142 4.96 -5.10 -6.35
C SER A 142 5.48 -5.57 -7.72
N SER A 143 4.57 -5.80 -8.66
CA SER A 143 4.91 -5.80 -10.09
C SER A 143 5.28 -4.38 -10.56
N ASP A 144 5.86 -4.27 -11.75
CA ASP A 144 6.25 -2.99 -12.34
C ASP A 144 5.02 -2.13 -12.66
N ILE A 145 4.96 -0.96 -12.01
CA ILE A 145 3.92 0.06 -12.23
C ILE A 145 4.03 0.65 -13.63
N ASN A 146 5.26 0.78 -14.16
CA ASN A 146 5.53 1.40 -15.45
C ASN A 146 5.45 0.40 -16.62
N GLU A 147 5.00 -0.83 -16.37
CA GLU A 147 4.98 -1.87 -17.39
C GLU A 147 4.20 -1.42 -18.62
N GLY A 148 4.82 -1.60 -19.79
CA GLY A 148 4.27 -1.19 -21.09
C GLY A 148 4.47 0.29 -21.46
N ARG A 149 5.05 1.14 -20.59
CA ARG A 149 5.24 2.59 -20.86
C ARG A 149 6.64 2.97 -21.36
N ARG A 150 7.57 2.00 -21.48
CA ARG A 150 9.00 2.19 -21.80
C ARG A 150 9.70 3.11 -20.76
N GLY A 151 11.02 3.21 -20.79
CA GLY A 151 11.77 3.98 -19.77
C GLY A 151 11.97 3.20 -18.47
N ASP A 152 12.03 3.93 -17.35
CA ASP A 152 12.35 3.34 -16.04
C ASP A 152 11.23 2.48 -15.47
N TYR A 153 11.63 1.44 -14.75
CA TYR A 153 10.77 0.56 -13.97
C TYR A 153 10.47 1.20 -12.62
N LEU A 154 9.27 0.97 -12.08
CA LEU A 154 8.88 1.51 -10.78
C LEU A 154 8.12 0.46 -9.96
N TYR A 155 8.54 0.28 -8.71
CA TYR A 155 7.99 -0.69 -7.79
C TYR A 155 7.58 -0.03 -6.48
N ILE A 156 6.54 -0.56 -5.84
CA ILE A 156 6.30 -0.35 -4.40
C ILE A 156 7.05 -1.46 -3.68
N VAL A 157 7.91 -1.10 -2.72
CA VAL A 157 8.63 -2.04 -1.87
C VAL A 157 8.19 -1.89 -0.43
N TRP A 158 8.19 -2.98 0.34
CA TRP A 158 7.76 -2.95 1.74
C TRP A 158 8.64 -3.77 2.67
N LYS A 159 8.64 -3.38 3.95
CA LYS A 159 9.25 -4.12 5.05
C LYS A 159 8.18 -4.74 5.94
N ILE A 160 8.49 -5.91 6.48
CA ILE A 160 7.58 -6.66 7.33
C ILE A 160 8.16 -6.93 8.72
N ASP A 161 7.30 -6.98 9.71
CA ASP A 161 7.67 -7.39 11.07
C ASP A 161 6.77 -8.55 11.54
N TYR A 162 7.41 -9.65 11.93
CA TYR A 162 6.76 -10.85 12.44
C TYR A 162 6.30 -10.71 13.90
N PHE A 163 6.86 -9.77 14.64
CA PHE A 163 6.69 -9.64 16.09
C PHE A 163 5.72 -8.53 16.50
N ILE A 164 5.19 -7.76 15.54
CA ILE A 164 4.10 -6.83 15.84
C ILE A 164 2.88 -7.65 16.31
N CYS A 165 2.39 -7.37 17.52
CA CYS A 165 1.33 -8.14 18.20
C CYS A 165 0.06 -7.31 18.36
#